data_AF-A0A3N5S317-F1
#
_entry.id   AF-A0A3N5S317-F1
#
_cell.length_a   1.000
_cell.length_b   1.000
_cell.length_c   1.000
_cell.angle_alpha   90.00
_cell.angle_beta   90.00
_cell.angle_gamma   90.00
#
_symmetry.space_group_name_H-M   'P 1'
#
loop_
_entity.id
_entity.type
_entity.pdbx_description
1 polymer ?
#
loop_
_entity_poly.entity_id
_entity_poly.type
_entity_poly.pdbx_seq_one_letter_code
_entity_poly.pdbx_strand_id
1 'polypeptide(L)' 'AANAIAKRILSGAPNAAQDHIDFLKTGSSRPPMEVFRIAGVDMTSPQPIEDAFDVLEDYIDRLERLTSK' A
#
# COMPACT_ATOMS: atom_id res chain seq x y z
N ALA A 1 3.09 3.70 1.18
CA ALA A 1 3.55 2.53 0.39
C ALA A 1 2.99 1.20 0.90
N ALA A 2 3.30 0.75 2.12
CA ALA A 2 2.87 -0.57 2.61
C ALA A 2 1.34 -0.79 2.55
N ASN A 3 0.54 0.17 2.99
CA ASN A 3 -0.92 0.10 2.90
C ASN A 3 -1.42 -0.01 1.45
N ALA A 4 -0.80 0.70 0.49
CA ALA A 4 -1.16 0.60 -0.93
C ALA A 4 -0.85 -0.78 -1.52
N ILE A 5 0.30 -1.37 -1.17
CA ILE A 5 0.65 -2.75 -1.57
C ILE A 5 -0.34 -3.74 -0.96
N ALA A 6 -0.66 -3.60 0.33
CA ALA A 6 -1.62 -4.46 1.01
C ALA A 6 -3.03 -4.34 0.39
N LYS A 7 -3.48 -3.12 0.09
CA LYS A 7 -4.77 -2.84 -0.57
C LYS A 7 -4.87 -3.56 -1.92
N ARG A 8 -3.81 -3.54 -2.74
CA ARG A 8 -3.76 -4.29 -4.02
C ARG A 8 -3.92 -5.79 -3.82
N ILE A 9 -3.24 -6.37 -2.84
CA ILE A 9 -3.30 -7.81 -2.56
C ILE A 9 -4.71 -8.19 -2.06
N LEU A 10 -5.24 -7.43 -1.10
CA LEU A 10 -6.53 -7.70 -0.47
C LEU A 10 -7.71 -7.47 -1.42
N SER A 11 -7.59 -6.57 -2.40
CA SER A 11 -8.60 -6.33 -3.43
C SER A 11 -8.58 -7.37 -4.56
N GLY A 12 -7.62 -8.30 -4.55
CA GLY A 12 -7.46 -9.30 -5.61
C GLY A 12 -6.97 -8.72 -6.94
N ALA A 13 -6.25 -7.59 -6.91
CA ALA A 13 -5.69 -7.01 -8.12
C ALA A 13 -4.78 -8.04 -8.82
N PRO A 14 -4.87 -8.18 -10.17
CA PRO A 14 -4.08 -9.16 -10.90
C PRO A 14 -2.59 -9.03 -10.59
N ASN A 15 -1.95 -10.18 -10.33
CA ASN A 15 -0.52 -10.31 -9.99
C ASN A 15 -0.05 -9.60 -8.71
N ALA A 16 -0.91 -8.94 -7.92
CA ALA A 16 -0.47 -8.14 -6.77
C ALA A 16 0.36 -8.92 -5.74
N ALA A 17 0.02 -10.18 -5.49
CA ALA A 17 0.80 -11.05 -4.61
C ALA A 17 2.19 -11.36 -5.19
N GLN A 18 2.26 -11.62 -6.50
CA GLN A 18 3.52 -11.90 -7.20
C GLN A 18 4.41 -10.66 -7.26
N ASP A 19 3.84 -9.50 -7.59
CA ASP A 19 4.51 -8.19 -7.57
C ASP A 19 5.16 -7.93 -6.19
N HIS A 20 4.44 -8.24 -5.11
CA HIS A 20 4.96 -8.08 -3.75
C HIS A 20 6.13 -9.03 -3.45
N ILE A 21 6.03 -10.29 -3.88
CA ILE A 21 7.14 -11.25 -3.74
C ILE A 21 8.37 -10.78 -4.51
N ASP A 22 8.21 -10.25 -5.72
CA ASP A 22 9.32 -9.77 -6.55
C ASP A 22 9.92 -8.46 -5.99
N PHE A 23 9.11 -7.59 -5.39
CA PHE A 23 9.55 -6.47 -4.58
C PHE A 23 10.46 -6.93 -3.42
N LEU A 24 10.04 -7.94 -2.65
CA LEU A 24 10.83 -8.45 -1.52
C LEU A 24 12.15 -9.09 -2.00
N LYS A 25 12.12 -9.83 -3.11
CA LYS A 25 13.32 -10.43 -3.71
C LYS A 25 14.33 -9.41 -4.21
N THR A 26 13.88 -8.21 -4.58
CA THR A 26 14.76 -7.15 -5.09
C THR A 26 15.68 -6.60 -4.00
N GLY A 27 15.24 -6.60 -2.74
CA GLY A 27 16.03 -6.10 -1.61
C GLY A 27 16.56 -4.67 -1.87
N SER A 28 17.82 -4.42 -1.53
CA SER A 28 18.50 -3.13 -1.76
C SER A 28 19.26 -3.04 -3.08
N SER A 29 19.02 -3.97 -4.02
CA SER A 29 19.79 -4.05 -5.27
C SER A 29 19.41 -2.99 -6.32
N ARG A 30 18.31 -2.25 -6.11
CA ARG A 30 17.80 -1.23 -7.03
C ARG A 30 17.39 0.07 -6.32
N PRO A 31 17.32 1.20 -7.04
CA PRO A 31 16.84 2.46 -6.48
C PRO A 31 15.41 2.33 -5.92
N PRO A 32 15.08 2.94 -4.76
CA PRO A 32 13.77 2.77 -4.11
C PRO A 32 12.56 3.05 -5.00
N MET A 33 12.64 4.08 -5.85
CA MET A 33 11.55 4.44 -6.77
C MET A 33 11.27 3.37 -7.83
N GLU A 34 12.29 2.62 -8.24
CA GLU A 34 12.13 1.48 -9.14
C GLU A 34 11.55 0.28 -8.40
N VAL A 35 12.01 0.04 -7.18
CA VAL A 35 11.54 -1.05 -6.32
C VAL A 35 10.04 -0.91 -6.01
N PHE A 36 9.55 0.30 -5.68
CA PHE A 36 8.11 0.51 -5.47
C PHE A 36 7.26 0.27 -6.72
N ARG A 37 7.78 0.63 -7.91
CA ARG A 37 7.10 0.33 -9.17
C ARG A 37 6.97 -1.17 -9.43
N ILE A 38 7.95 -1.98 -9.02
CA ILE A 38 7.86 -3.46 -9.06
C ILE A 38 6.69 -3.94 -8.20
N ALA A 39 6.46 -3.34 -7.03
CA ALA A 39 5.29 -3.65 -6.18
C ALA A 39 3.97 -3.08 -6.74
N GLY A 40 3.99 -2.48 -7.94
CA GLY A 40 2.84 -1.84 -8.56
C GLY A 40 2.41 -0.54 -7.89
N VAL A 41 3.31 0.14 -7.18
CA VAL A 41 3.07 1.43 -6.52
C VAL A 41 3.94 2.51 -7.12
N ASP A 42 3.32 3.52 -7.72
CA ASP A 42 4.01 4.70 -8.23
C ASP A 42 4.06 5.82 -7.18
N MET A 43 5.23 5.96 -6.56
CA MET A 43 5.51 6.98 -5.55
C MET A 43 5.74 8.38 -6.12
N THR A 44 5.68 8.57 -7.45
CA THR A 44 5.71 9.91 -8.08
C THR A 44 4.33 10.57 -8.17
N SER A 45 3.28 9.78 -7.98
CA SER A 45 1.89 10.24 -7.95
C SER A 45 1.44 10.57 -6.51
N PRO A 46 0.39 11.40 -6.33
CA PRO A 46 -0.17 11.66 -5.00
C PRO A 46 -0.95 10.46 -4.42
N GLN A 47 -1.38 9.52 -5.27
CA GLN A 47 -2.26 8.40 -4.89
C GLN A 47 -1.80 7.59 -3.67
N PRO A 48 -0.50 7.23 -3.49
CA PRO A 48 -0.08 6.44 -2.33
C PRO A 48 -0.16 7.20 -0.99
N ILE A 49 -0.21 8.53 -1.04
CA ILE A 49 -0.41 9.38 0.13
C ILE A 49 -1.91 9.49 0.43
N GLU A 50 -2.74 9.71 -0.58
CA GLU A 50 -4.21 9.70 -0.45
C GLU A 50 -4.69 8.37 0.13
N ASP A 51 -4.24 7.24 -0.44
CA ASP A 51 -4.56 5.89 0.06
C ASP A 51 -4.14 5.70 1.54
N ALA A 52 -3.09 6.39 2.00
CA ALA A 52 -2.65 6.29 3.39
C ALA A 52 -3.57 7.09 4.33
N PHE A 53 -4.04 8.25 3.89
CA PHE A 53 -5.01 9.05 4.63
C PHE A 53 -6.38 8.38 4.69
N ASP A 54 -6.83 7.74 3.61
CA ASP A 54 -8.08 6.95 3.62
C ASP A 54 -8.05 5.84 4.69
N VAL A 55 -6.91 5.17 4.85
CA VAL A 55 -6.74 4.12 5.90
C VAL A 55 -6.75 4.74 7.29
N LEU A 56 -6.16 5.92 7.46
CA LEU A 56 -6.19 6.63 8.73
C LEU A 56 -7.61 7.07 9.08
N GLU A 57 -8.37 7.57 8.11
CA GLU A 57 -9.79 7.94 8.27
C GLU A 57 -10.62 6.72 8.68
N ASP A 58 -10.48 5.56 8.03
CA ASP A 58 -11.16 4.32 8.45
C ASP A 58 -10.85 3.95 9.90
N TYR A 59 -9.59 4.11 10.33
CA TYR A 59 -9.20 3.83 11.70
C TYR A 59 -9.83 4.80 12.70
N ILE A 60 -9.95 6.07 12.36
CA ILE A 60 -10.62 7.09 13.17
C ILE A 60 -12.11 6.75 13.29
N ASP A 61 -12.80 6.50 12.16
CA ASP A 61 -14.21 6.11 12.14
C ASP A 61 -14.49 4.87 13.00
N ARG A 62 -13.62 3.86 12.89
CA ARG A 62 -13.73 2.64 13.68
C ARG A 62 -13.50 2.90 15.16
N LEU A 63 -12.55 3.78 15.49
CA LEU A 63 -12.30 4.18 16.87
C LEU A 63 -13.50 4.91 17.45
N GLU A 64 -14.07 5.89 16.74
CA GLU A 64 -15.26 6.63 17.17
C GLU A 64 -16.44 5.70 17.46
N ARG A 65 -16.70 4.70 16.59
CA ARG A 65 -17.75 3.71 16.81
C ARG A 65 -17.54 2.86 18.07
N LEU A 66 -16.29 2.59 18.44
CA LEU A 66 -15.95 1.79 19.62
C LEU A 66 -15.99 2.60 20.92
N THR A 67 -15.75 3.91 20.86
CA THR A 67 -15.63 4.78 22.03
C THR A 67 -16.90 5.60 22.30
N SER A 68 -17.77 5.77 21.30
CA SER A 68 -19.05 6.45 21.45
C SER A 68 -20.02 5.58 22.26
N LYS A 69 -20.16 5.92 23.54
CA LYS A 69 -21.19 5.45 24.47
C LYS A 69 -22.06 6.63 24.90
#